data_AF-A0A7K3PTV3-F1
#
_entry.id   AF-A0A7K3PTV3-F1
#
_cell.length_a   1.000
_cell.length_b   1.000
_cell.length_c   1.000
_cell.angle_alpha   90.00
_cell.angle_beta   90.00
_cell.angle_gamma   90.00
#
_symmetry.space_group_name_H-M   'P 1'
#
loop_
_entity.id
_entity.type
_entity.pdbx_description
1 polymer ?
#
loop_
_entity_poly.entity_id
_entity_poly.type
_entity_poly.pdbx_seq_one_letter_code
_entity_poly.pdbx_strand_id
1 'polypeptide(L)'
;MQKPYDHPDTRWLGAVMHVAFFLLLGGALARFLLRHPGEPRTPWIFALSLTLAVLHLLGPVLSGPEPPGPGAPQARRRLVRLGLVVVVWMVLVVLAPSFAWCAVPLFYTGLRTLPARAALVLVTVLTVFVVAAQLRLAGGFDPNLLLAPPAVAAIAAAVFLHTERQAARQRVLIDDLIRTRRELAASERRAGTLAERERLSMEIHDSLAQGLSSQRMLLQAAERVWESDQDKARTHVRGAASVAEHNLAEARRFVHDLAPADLARGGGLAAALRALAARES
;
A
#
# COMPACT_ATOMS: atom_id res chain seq x y z
N MET A 1 8.00 -5.01 -4.38
CA MET A 1 6.54 -5.09 -4.53
C MET A 1 5.94 -5.56 -3.20
N GLN A 2 5.73 -4.66 -2.24
CA GLN A 2 5.19 -5.00 -0.92
C GLN A 2 3.68 -5.28 -1.04
N LYS A 3 3.27 -6.45 -0.56
CA LYS A 3 1.87 -6.89 -0.51
C LYS A 3 1.08 -5.89 0.35
N PRO A 4 0.00 -5.26 -0.15
CA PRO A 4 -0.71 -4.24 0.62
C PRO A 4 -1.34 -4.90 1.85
N TYR A 5 -1.19 -4.22 2.99
CA TYR A 5 -1.70 -4.53 4.31
C TYR A 5 -3.03 -5.31 4.28
N ASP A 6 -2.94 -6.60 4.58
CA ASP A 6 -4.09 -7.43 4.94
C ASP A 6 -4.50 -7.01 6.36
N HIS A 7 -5.18 -5.86 6.48
CA HIS A 7 -5.53 -5.28 7.77
C HIS A 7 -6.30 -6.31 8.62
N PRO A 8 -5.95 -6.49 9.90
CA PRO A 8 -6.65 -7.41 10.81
C PRO A 8 -8.16 -7.17 10.81
N ASP A 9 -8.57 -5.92 10.61
CA ASP A 9 -9.97 -5.48 10.47
C ASP A 9 -10.72 -6.21 9.35
N THR A 10 -10.06 -6.50 8.23
CA THR A 10 -10.68 -7.17 7.07
C THR A 10 -10.98 -8.63 7.38
N ARG A 11 -10.09 -9.29 8.13
CA ARG A 11 -10.22 -10.67 8.59
C ARG A 11 -11.24 -10.77 9.72
N TRP A 12 -11.24 -9.80 10.64
CA TRP A 12 -12.24 -9.66 11.69
C TRP A 12 -13.65 -9.45 11.13
N LEU A 13 -13.83 -8.48 10.22
CA LEU A 13 -15.09 -8.26 9.51
C LEU A 13 -15.53 -9.50 8.72
N GLY A 14 -14.58 -10.24 8.12
CA GLY A 14 -14.86 -11.52 7.50
C GLY A 14 -15.43 -12.54 8.49
N ALA A 15 -14.77 -12.71 9.63
CA ALA A 15 -15.19 -13.63 10.69
C ALA A 15 -16.56 -13.25 11.28
N VAL A 16 -16.77 -11.98 11.61
CA VAL A 16 -18.05 -11.45 12.14
C VAL A 16 -19.19 -11.76 11.17
N MET A 17 -18.99 -11.58 9.86
CA MET A 17 -20.03 -11.84 8.88
C MET A 17 -20.30 -13.34 8.66
N HIS A 18 -19.30 -14.20 8.81
CA HIS A 18 -19.52 -15.65 8.81
C HIS A 18 -20.32 -16.08 10.04
N VAL A 19 -19.96 -15.58 11.23
CA VAL A 19 -20.69 -15.86 12.48
C VAL A 19 -22.13 -15.36 12.38
N ALA A 20 -22.35 -14.14 11.88
CA ALA A 20 -23.68 -13.59 11.64
C ALA A 20 -24.50 -14.46 10.68
N PHE A 21 -23.89 -14.96 9.60
CA PHE A 21 -24.55 -15.87 8.67
C PHE A 21 -25.01 -17.18 9.34
N PHE A 22 -24.13 -17.85 10.09
CA PHE A 22 -24.49 -19.10 10.77
C PHE A 22 -25.55 -18.88 11.85
N LEU A 23 -25.47 -17.77 12.59
CA LEU A 23 -26.49 -17.39 13.57
C LEU A 23 -27.86 -17.16 12.91
N LEU A 24 -27.90 -16.43 11.80
CA LEU A 24 -29.15 -16.17 11.07
C LEU A 24 -29.72 -17.45 10.43
N LEU A 25 -28.86 -18.31 9.88
CA LEU A 25 -29.25 -19.58 9.29
C LEU A 25 -29.82 -20.53 10.35
N GLY A 26 -29.13 -20.67 11.48
CA GLY A 26 -29.56 -21.49 12.62
C GLY A 26 -30.86 -20.96 13.24
N GLY A 27 -30.97 -19.64 13.43
CA GLY A 27 -32.18 -19.01 13.94
C GLY A 27 -33.39 -19.19 13.01
N ALA A 28 -33.19 -19.07 11.69
CA ALA A 28 -34.24 -19.29 10.71
C ALA A 28 -34.71 -20.76 10.67
N LEU A 29 -33.78 -21.71 10.77
CA LEU A 29 -34.07 -23.13 10.85
C LEU A 29 -34.83 -23.49 12.14
N ALA A 30 -34.35 -23.02 13.29
CA ALA A 30 -35.03 -23.22 14.58
C ALA A 30 -36.46 -22.66 14.57
N ARG A 31 -36.63 -21.44 14.04
CA ARG A 31 -37.96 -20.81 13.91
C ARG A 31 -38.90 -21.58 12.98
N PHE A 32 -38.38 -22.16 11.90
CA PHE A 32 -39.17 -23.00 11.00
C PHE A 32 -39.65 -24.28 11.71
N LEU A 33 -38.74 -24.99 12.37
CA LEU A 33 -39.05 -26.24 13.09
C LEU A 33 -40.02 -26.05 14.25
N LEU A 34 -39.92 -24.92 14.96
CA LEU A 34 -40.83 -24.57 16.05
C LEU A 34 -42.24 -24.19 15.55
N ARG A 35 -42.37 -23.63 14.34
CA ARG A 35 -43.66 -23.16 13.81
C ARG A 35 -44.41 -24.18 12.96
N HIS A 36 -43.72 -25.15 12.35
CA HIS A 36 -44.34 -26.14 11.48
C HIS A 36 -43.87 -27.57 11.84
N PRO A 37 -44.22 -28.08 13.03
CA PRO A 37 -43.86 -29.45 13.40
C PRO A 37 -44.57 -30.45 12.48
N GLY A 38 -43.79 -31.27 11.76
CA GLY A 38 -44.30 -32.40 10.96
C GLY A 38 -44.63 -32.11 9.50
N GLU A 39 -44.24 -30.95 8.95
CA GLU A 39 -44.49 -30.65 7.53
C GLU A 39 -43.61 -31.52 6.60
N PRO A 40 -44.16 -32.13 5.51
CA PRO A 40 -43.41 -33.03 4.63
C PRO A 40 -42.23 -32.38 3.89
N ARG A 41 -42.13 -31.04 3.93
CA ARG A 41 -41.03 -30.25 3.35
C ARG A 41 -39.82 -30.08 4.27
N THR A 42 -39.95 -30.45 5.54
CA THR A 42 -38.89 -30.37 6.56
C THR A 42 -37.56 -31.01 6.15
N PRO A 43 -37.49 -32.23 5.58
CA PRO A 43 -36.22 -32.84 5.19
C PRO A 43 -35.52 -32.07 4.05
N TRP A 44 -36.28 -31.48 3.12
CA TRP A 44 -35.73 -30.68 2.02
C TRP A 44 -35.13 -29.36 2.53
N ILE A 45 -35.78 -28.70 3.49
CA ILE A 45 -35.29 -27.46 4.10
C ILE A 45 -33.99 -27.72 4.89
N PHE A 46 -33.94 -28.83 5.63
CA PHE A 46 -32.71 -29.27 6.28
C PHE A 46 -31.58 -29.53 5.27
N ALA A 47 -31.83 -30.31 4.22
CA ALA A 47 -30.83 -30.62 3.20
C ALA A 47 -30.30 -29.36 2.49
N LEU A 48 -31.18 -28.42 2.13
CA LEU A 48 -30.78 -27.15 1.49
C LEU A 48 -30.01 -26.24 2.46
N SER A 49 -30.41 -26.16 3.73
CA SER A 49 -29.67 -25.38 4.74
C SER A 49 -28.27 -25.95 5.02
N LEU A 50 -28.15 -27.28 5.09
CA LEU A 50 -26.87 -27.97 5.22
C LEU A 50 -25.99 -27.75 3.98
N THR A 51 -26.59 -27.80 2.79
CA THR A 51 -25.89 -27.50 1.53
C THR A 51 -25.35 -26.07 1.52
N LEU A 52 -26.17 -25.10 1.96
CA LEU A 52 -25.77 -23.69 2.05
C LEU A 52 -24.63 -23.48 3.06
N ALA A 53 -24.71 -24.14 4.22
CA ALA A 53 -23.68 -24.12 5.26
C ALA A 53 -22.36 -24.71 4.76
N VAL A 54 -22.40 -25.89 4.13
CA VAL A 54 -21.23 -26.56 3.55
C VAL A 54 -20.61 -25.71 2.44
N LEU A 55 -21.42 -25.11 1.57
CA LEU A 55 -20.92 -24.26 0.47
C LEU A 55 -20.27 -22.96 0.97
N HIS A 56 -20.75 -22.41 2.09
CA HIS A 56 -20.09 -21.28 2.77
C HIS A 56 -18.81 -21.69 3.50
N LEU A 57 -18.79 -22.84 4.21
CA LEU A 57 -17.62 -23.36 4.93
C LEU A 57 -16.48 -23.82 4.00
N LEU A 58 -16.80 -24.45 2.87
CA LEU A 58 -15.81 -24.85 1.88
C LEU A 58 -15.25 -23.66 1.09
N GLY A 59 -15.90 -22.50 1.16
CA GLY A 59 -15.49 -21.29 0.45
C GLY A 59 -14.06 -20.85 0.78
N PRO A 60 -13.73 -20.58 2.06
CA PRO A 60 -12.37 -20.24 2.51
C PRO A 60 -11.35 -21.36 2.24
N VAL A 61 -11.74 -22.63 2.46
CA VAL A 61 -10.84 -23.79 2.40
C VAL A 61 -10.43 -24.14 0.96
N LEU A 62 -11.38 -24.11 0.02
CA LEU A 62 -11.11 -24.36 -1.41
C LEU A 62 -10.40 -23.20 -2.11
N SER A 63 -10.35 -22.02 -1.49
CA SER A 63 -9.77 -20.83 -2.12
C SER A 63 -8.23 -20.81 -2.09
N GLY A 64 -7.59 -21.63 -1.23
CA GLY A 64 -6.14 -21.85 -1.18
C GLY A 64 -5.27 -20.59 -0.96
N PRO A 65 -3.98 -20.73 -0.57
CA PRO A 65 -3.03 -19.64 -0.60
C PRO A 65 -2.86 -19.13 -2.04
N GLU A 66 -3.08 -17.84 -2.25
CA GLU A 66 -3.06 -17.16 -3.54
C GLU A 66 -1.68 -17.26 -4.22
N PRO A 67 -1.53 -17.94 -5.38
CA PRO A 67 -0.30 -17.87 -6.16
C PRO A 67 -0.24 -16.54 -6.92
N PRO A 68 0.95 -15.90 -7.03
CA PRO A 68 1.10 -14.62 -7.70
C PRO A 68 1.02 -14.81 -9.23
N GLY A 69 -0.17 -14.65 -9.83
CA GLY A 69 -0.36 -14.69 -11.28
C GLY A 69 -1.76 -14.27 -11.73
N PRO A 70 -1.99 -14.04 -13.05
CA PRO A 70 -3.28 -13.57 -13.58
C PRO A 70 -4.40 -14.62 -13.37
N GLY A 71 -5.16 -14.46 -12.28
CA GLY A 71 -6.09 -15.45 -11.73
C GLY A 71 -7.45 -15.62 -12.43
N ALA A 72 -7.50 -15.63 -13.78
CA ALA A 72 -8.74 -15.85 -14.53
C ALA A 72 -9.53 -17.13 -14.12
N PRO A 73 -8.88 -18.28 -13.83
CA PRO A 73 -9.60 -19.48 -13.38
C PRO A 73 -10.22 -19.33 -11.99
N GLN A 74 -9.60 -18.54 -11.12
CA GLN A 74 -10.00 -18.39 -9.72
C GLN A 74 -11.13 -17.37 -9.56
N ALA A 75 -11.10 -16.28 -10.33
CA ALA A 75 -12.22 -15.34 -10.44
C ALA A 75 -13.50 -16.05 -10.95
N ARG A 76 -13.38 -16.88 -11.99
CA ARG A 76 -14.49 -17.69 -12.50
C ARG A 76 -15.03 -18.66 -11.45
N ARG A 77 -14.16 -19.37 -10.71
CA ARG A 77 -14.57 -20.27 -9.61
C ARG A 77 -15.32 -19.52 -8.50
N ARG A 78 -14.87 -18.33 -8.12
CA ARG A 78 -15.55 -17.47 -7.12
C ARG A 78 -16.94 -17.04 -7.61
N LEU A 79 -17.07 -16.64 -8.87
CA LEU A 79 -18.34 -16.26 -9.49
C LEU A 79 -19.31 -17.44 -9.59
N VAL A 80 -18.85 -18.61 -10.05
CA VAL A 80 -19.67 -19.83 -10.13
C VAL A 80 -20.16 -20.25 -8.75
N ARG A 81 -19.28 -20.21 -7.73
CA ARG A 81 -19.66 -20.50 -6.34
C ARG A 81 -20.69 -19.51 -5.81
N LEU A 82 -20.50 -18.22 -6.06
CA LEU A 82 -21.46 -17.18 -5.67
C LEU A 82 -22.82 -17.42 -6.33
N GLY A 83 -22.83 -17.74 -7.63
CA GLY A 83 -24.05 -18.11 -8.35
C GLY A 83 -24.74 -19.32 -7.72
N LEU A 84 -24.00 -20.38 -7.39
CA LEU A 84 -24.55 -21.56 -6.74
C LEU A 84 -25.15 -21.25 -5.36
N VAL A 85 -24.44 -20.47 -4.54
CA VAL A 85 -24.95 -20.01 -3.23
C VAL A 85 -26.26 -19.23 -3.41
N VAL A 86 -26.29 -18.29 -4.36
CA VAL A 86 -27.47 -17.46 -4.64
C VAL A 86 -28.64 -18.31 -5.09
N VAL A 87 -28.44 -19.28 -5.99
CA VAL A 87 -29.49 -20.18 -6.48
C VAL A 87 -30.05 -21.06 -5.36
N VAL A 88 -29.17 -21.69 -4.58
CA VAL A 88 -29.59 -22.54 -3.44
C VAL A 88 -30.36 -21.71 -2.40
N TRP A 89 -29.91 -20.50 -2.12
CA TRP A 89 -30.61 -19.58 -1.23
C TRP A 89 -31.96 -19.13 -1.78
N MET A 90 -32.07 -18.82 -3.07
CA MET A 90 -33.34 -18.46 -3.71
C MET A 90 -34.37 -19.58 -3.58
N VAL A 91 -33.97 -20.82 -3.81
CA VAL A 91 -34.84 -22.00 -3.62
C VAL A 91 -35.27 -22.08 -2.15
N LEU A 92 -34.36 -21.92 -1.19
CA LEU A 92 -34.66 -21.96 0.24
C LEU A 92 -35.66 -20.87 0.67
N VAL A 93 -35.53 -19.65 0.15
CA VAL A 93 -36.46 -18.54 0.43
C VAL A 93 -37.86 -18.79 -0.12
N VAL A 94 -37.97 -19.42 -1.30
CA VAL A 94 -39.27 -19.81 -1.87
C VAL A 94 -39.96 -20.86 -1.03
N LEU A 95 -39.20 -21.81 -0.46
CA LEU A 95 -39.74 -22.84 0.43
C LEU A 95 -40.12 -22.28 1.80
N ALA A 96 -39.34 -21.33 2.33
CA ALA A 96 -39.55 -20.73 3.64
C ALA A 96 -39.08 -19.25 3.68
N PRO A 97 -40.00 -18.28 3.71
CA PRO A 97 -39.68 -16.85 3.71
C PRO A 97 -38.82 -16.38 4.90
N SER A 98 -38.79 -17.15 5.99
CA SER A 98 -37.96 -16.86 7.17
C SER A 98 -36.47 -16.77 6.86
N PHE A 99 -36.01 -17.42 5.78
CA PHE A 99 -34.61 -17.37 5.34
C PHE A 99 -34.23 -16.07 4.60
N ALA A 100 -35.19 -15.17 4.33
CA ALA A 100 -34.93 -13.86 3.73
C ALA A 100 -33.92 -13.02 4.56
N TRP A 101 -33.87 -13.21 5.88
CA TRP A 101 -32.90 -12.53 6.75
C TRP A 101 -31.44 -12.93 6.48
N CYS A 102 -31.20 -14.08 5.84
CA CYS A 102 -29.86 -14.48 5.39
C CYS A 102 -29.38 -13.71 4.14
N ALA A 103 -30.16 -12.76 3.60
CA ALA A 103 -29.75 -11.91 2.49
C ALA A 103 -28.56 -11.00 2.83
N VAL A 104 -28.46 -10.52 4.07
CA VAL A 104 -27.44 -9.52 4.47
C VAL A 104 -26.00 -10.03 4.27
N PRO A 105 -25.62 -11.23 4.74
CA PRO A 105 -24.29 -11.76 4.48
C PRO A 105 -24.03 -12.08 3.01
N LEU A 106 -25.07 -12.42 2.24
CA LEU A 106 -24.95 -12.66 0.79
C LEU A 106 -24.72 -11.35 0.02
N PHE A 107 -25.41 -10.28 0.39
CA PHE A 107 -25.14 -8.94 -0.13
C PHE A 107 -23.71 -8.52 0.14
N TYR A 108 -23.25 -8.70 1.37
CA TYR A 108 -21.88 -8.40 1.75
C TYR A 108 -20.86 -9.21 0.93
N THR A 109 -21.11 -10.50 0.73
CA THR A 109 -20.24 -11.37 -0.07
C THR A 109 -20.25 -10.97 -1.54
N GLY A 110 -21.41 -10.59 -2.10
CA GLY A 110 -21.53 -10.07 -3.46
C GLY A 110 -20.81 -8.74 -3.66
N LEU A 111 -21.02 -7.79 -2.76
CA LEU A 111 -20.37 -6.47 -2.77
C LEU A 111 -18.84 -6.59 -2.72
N ARG A 112 -18.30 -7.55 -1.96
CA ARG A 112 -16.84 -7.76 -1.87
C ARG A 112 -16.22 -8.54 -3.04
N THR A 113 -17.01 -9.27 -3.83
CA THR A 113 -16.47 -10.16 -4.88
C THR A 113 -16.69 -9.62 -6.29
N LEU A 114 -17.68 -8.75 -6.48
CA LEU A 114 -18.05 -8.20 -7.78
C LEU A 114 -17.68 -6.72 -7.88
N PRO A 115 -17.42 -6.19 -9.09
CA PRO A 115 -17.27 -4.76 -9.29
C PRO A 115 -18.57 -4.03 -8.89
N ALA A 116 -18.45 -2.80 -8.37
CA ALA A 116 -19.56 -2.07 -7.75
C ALA A 116 -20.86 -2.05 -8.58
N ARG A 117 -20.76 -1.94 -9.91
CA ARG A 117 -21.93 -1.99 -10.82
C ARG A 117 -22.65 -3.35 -10.79
N ALA A 118 -21.89 -4.44 -10.88
CA ALA A 118 -22.47 -5.79 -10.89
C ALA A 118 -22.99 -6.18 -9.49
N ALA A 119 -22.33 -5.73 -8.43
CA ALA A 119 -22.82 -5.91 -7.08
C ALA A 119 -24.15 -5.17 -6.82
N LEU A 120 -24.28 -3.92 -7.30
CA LEU A 120 -25.54 -3.18 -7.24
C LEU A 120 -26.67 -3.91 -7.97
N VAL A 121 -26.43 -4.39 -9.20
CA VAL A 121 -27.41 -5.18 -9.96
C VAL A 121 -27.83 -6.43 -9.19
N LEU A 122 -26.86 -7.18 -8.63
CA LEU A 122 -27.14 -8.37 -7.84
C LEU A 122 -28.00 -8.05 -6.61
N VAL A 123 -27.66 -6.99 -5.86
CA VAL A 123 -28.42 -6.55 -4.69
C VAL A 123 -29.85 -6.18 -5.09
N THR A 124 -30.04 -5.40 -6.16
CA THR A 124 -31.38 -5.01 -6.64
C THR A 124 -32.22 -6.24 -7.04
N VAL A 125 -31.64 -7.18 -7.81
CA VAL A 125 -32.33 -8.40 -8.25
C VAL A 125 -32.78 -9.24 -7.05
N LEU A 126 -31.88 -9.46 -6.08
CA LEU A 126 -32.17 -10.24 -4.88
C LEU A 126 -33.21 -9.55 -3.99
N THR A 127 -33.16 -8.22 -3.83
CA THR A 127 -34.16 -7.47 -3.07
C THR A 127 -35.55 -7.57 -3.71
N VAL A 128 -35.64 -7.39 -5.04
CA VAL A 128 -36.91 -7.56 -5.78
C VAL A 128 -37.45 -8.98 -5.62
N PHE A 129 -36.57 -9.98 -5.70
CA PHE A 129 -36.94 -11.39 -5.50
C PHE A 129 -37.49 -11.64 -4.09
N VAL A 130 -36.82 -11.13 -3.05
CA VAL A 130 -37.26 -11.27 -1.65
C VAL A 130 -38.62 -10.64 -1.43
N VAL A 131 -38.83 -9.43 -1.95
CA VAL A 131 -40.12 -8.73 -1.87
C VAL A 131 -41.22 -9.53 -2.58
N ALA A 132 -40.96 -10.02 -3.80
CA ALA A 132 -41.92 -10.81 -4.55
C ALA A 132 -42.28 -12.15 -3.85
N ALA A 133 -41.28 -12.83 -3.27
CA ALA A 133 -41.49 -14.06 -2.52
C ALA A 133 -42.33 -13.82 -1.24
N GLN A 134 -42.07 -12.74 -0.51
CA GLN A 134 -42.84 -12.38 0.69
C GLN A 134 -44.29 -12.02 0.35
N LEU A 135 -44.53 -11.22 -0.70
CA LEU A 135 -45.88 -10.86 -1.14
C LEU A 135 -46.71 -12.05 -1.61
N ARG A 136 -46.08 -13.10 -2.17
CA ARG A 136 -46.79 -14.32 -2.57
C ARG A 136 -47.26 -15.18 -1.39
N LEU A 137 -46.53 -15.17 -0.27
CA LEU A 137 -46.87 -15.98 0.91
C LEU A 137 -47.64 -15.21 1.98
N ALA A 138 -47.50 -13.89 2.05
CA ALA A 138 -48.34 -13.05 2.88
C ALA A 138 -49.72 -12.96 2.21
N GLY A 139 -50.72 -13.69 2.72
CA GLY A 139 -52.12 -13.58 2.29
C GLY A 139 -52.77 -12.22 2.60
N GLY A 140 -51.99 -11.16 2.82
CA GLY A 140 -52.38 -9.79 3.15
C GLY A 140 -51.23 -8.80 2.99
N PHE A 141 -51.55 -7.50 2.91
CA PHE A 141 -50.56 -6.43 2.78
C PHE A 141 -49.97 -6.06 4.15
N ASP A 142 -48.69 -6.37 4.36
CA ASP A 142 -47.91 -5.88 5.50
C ASP A 142 -46.83 -4.90 5.00
N PRO A 143 -47.01 -3.57 5.20
CA PRO A 143 -46.05 -2.56 4.74
C PRO A 143 -44.61 -2.77 5.23
N ASN A 144 -44.44 -3.42 6.40
CA ASN A 144 -43.12 -3.66 6.98
C ASN A 144 -42.31 -4.69 6.17
N LEU A 145 -42.97 -5.69 5.58
CA LEU A 145 -42.35 -6.71 4.72
C LEU A 145 -41.90 -6.12 3.38
N LEU A 146 -42.55 -5.05 2.93
CA LEU A 146 -42.24 -4.35 1.68
C LEU A 146 -41.09 -3.35 1.83
N LEU A 147 -41.02 -2.62 2.95
CA LEU A 147 -40.03 -1.54 3.15
C LEU A 147 -38.69 -2.02 3.72
N ALA A 148 -38.68 -3.02 4.60
CA ALA A 148 -37.46 -3.41 5.31
C ALA A 148 -36.35 -3.95 4.40
N PRO A 149 -36.58 -4.86 3.44
CA PRO A 149 -35.52 -5.37 2.57
C PRO A 149 -34.90 -4.30 1.65
N PRO A 150 -35.69 -3.42 0.98
CA PRO A 150 -35.14 -2.30 0.22
C PRO A 150 -34.36 -1.31 1.08
N ALA A 151 -34.82 -0.98 2.29
CA ALA A 151 -34.12 -0.05 3.17
C ALA A 151 -32.74 -0.60 3.58
N VAL A 152 -32.66 -1.87 3.99
CA VAL A 152 -31.39 -2.52 4.35
C VAL A 152 -30.45 -2.59 3.14
N ALA A 153 -30.96 -2.96 1.97
CA ALA A 153 -30.17 -2.99 0.73
C ALA A 153 -29.64 -1.60 0.35
N ALA A 154 -30.45 -0.55 0.49
CA ALA A 154 -30.06 0.82 0.21
C ALA A 154 -28.95 1.31 1.17
N ILE A 155 -29.09 1.05 2.48
CA ILE A 155 -28.06 1.40 3.46
C ILE A 155 -26.76 0.65 3.18
N ALA A 156 -26.83 -0.66 2.94
CA ALA A 156 -25.65 -1.47 2.64
C ALA A 156 -24.93 -1.00 1.37
N ALA A 157 -25.69 -0.71 0.31
CA ALA A 157 -25.15 -0.15 -0.94
C ALA A 157 -24.52 1.23 -0.72
N ALA A 158 -25.18 2.12 0.03
CA ALA A 158 -24.68 3.45 0.33
C ALA A 158 -23.35 3.40 1.11
N VAL A 159 -23.28 2.59 2.17
CA VAL A 159 -22.06 2.41 2.98
C VAL A 159 -20.94 1.81 2.15
N PHE A 160 -21.24 0.82 1.30
CA PHE A 160 -20.25 0.21 0.43
C PHE A 160 -19.69 1.22 -0.59
N LEU A 161 -20.57 1.94 -1.30
CA LEU A 161 -20.15 2.97 -2.26
C LEU A 161 -19.36 4.10 -1.60
N HIS A 162 -19.73 4.49 -0.38
CA HIS A 162 -19.00 5.50 0.38
C HIS A 162 -17.59 5.01 0.73
N THR A 163 -17.49 3.80 1.29
CA THR A 163 -16.21 3.17 1.66
C THR A 163 -15.30 3.01 0.44
N GLU A 164 -15.82 2.54 -0.69
CA GLU A 164 -15.05 2.39 -1.93
C GLU A 164 -14.52 3.74 -2.45
N ARG A 165 -15.37 4.77 -2.45
CA ARG A 165 -14.95 6.13 -2.86
C ARG A 165 -13.90 6.70 -1.92
N GLN A 166 -14.06 6.50 -0.62
CA GLN A 166 -13.10 6.96 0.39
C GLN A 166 -11.75 6.25 0.22
N ALA A 167 -11.75 4.93 0.03
CA ALA A 167 -10.56 4.14 -0.22
C ALA A 167 -9.83 4.59 -1.50
N ALA A 168 -10.57 4.86 -2.58
CA ALA A 168 -9.99 5.38 -3.82
C ALA A 168 -9.31 6.75 -3.62
N ARG A 169 -9.97 7.68 -2.91
CA ARG A 169 -9.39 8.99 -2.58
C ARG A 169 -8.15 8.86 -1.70
N GLN A 170 -8.19 7.99 -0.70
CA GLN A 170 -7.07 7.76 0.21
C GLN A 170 -5.86 7.17 -0.53
N ARG A 171 -6.08 6.27 -1.49
CA ARG A 171 -4.99 5.74 -2.33
C ARG A 171 -4.28 6.84 -3.12
N VAL A 172 -5.04 7.70 -3.79
CA VAL A 172 -4.47 8.85 -4.53
C VAL A 172 -3.66 9.75 -3.61
N LEU A 173 -4.18 10.08 -2.43
CA LEU A 173 -3.47 10.93 -1.45
C LEU A 173 -2.19 10.27 -0.91
N ILE A 174 -2.19 8.96 -0.69
CA ILE A 174 -0.99 8.22 -0.26
C ILE A 174 0.06 8.23 -1.38
N ASP A 175 -0.35 7.97 -2.62
CA ASP A 175 0.55 7.97 -3.77
C ASP A 175 1.16 9.37 -3.99
N ASP A 176 0.35 10.41 -3.88
CA ASP A 176 0.79 11.80 -3.93
C ASP A 176 1.77 12.13 -2.78
N LEU A 177 1.47 11.72 -1.55
CA LEU A 177 2.35 11.93 -0.40
C LEU A 177 3.70 11.22 -0.56
N ILE A 178 3.69 9.99 -1.07
CA ILE A 178 4.92 9.22 -1.34
C ILE A 178 5.74 9.93 -2.43
N ARG A 179 5.09 10.40 -3.50
CA ARG A 179 5.76 11.16 -4.56
C ARG A 179 6.41 12.43 -4.01
N THR A 180 5.66 13.26 -3.29
CA THR A 180 6.17 14.51 -2.70
C THR A 180 7.32 14.26 -1.72
N ARG A 181 7.26 13.20 -0.89
CA ARG A 181 8.37 12.84 0.01
C ARG A 181 9.64 12.45 -0.75
N ARG A 182 9.52 11.76 -1.88
CA ARG A 182 10.68 11.42 -2.73
C ARG A 182 11.29 12.67 -3.37
N GLU A 183 10.46 13.57 -3.86
CA GLU A 183 10.90 14.85 -4.41
C GLU A 183 11.60 15.72 -3.37
N LEU A 184 11.03 15.82 -2.16
CA LEU A 184 11.62 16.53 -1.03
C LEU A 184 12.99 15.92 -0.65
N ALA A 185 13.07 14.61 -0.47
CA ALA A 185 14.33 13.94 -0.14
C ALA A 185 15.39 14.09 -1.25
N ALA A 186 14.99 14.21 -2.52
CA ALA A 186 15.91 14.52 -3.61
C ALA A 186 16.36 16.00 -3.59
N SER A 187 15.48 16.91 -3.19
CA SER A 187 15.81 18.33 -3.00
C SER A 187 16.77 18.54 -1.83
N GLU A 188 16.49 17.94 -0.67
CA GLU A 188 17.33 18.02 0.53
C GLU A 188 18.72 17.44 0.27
N ARG A 189 18.84 16.33 -0.46
CA ARG A 189 20.16 15.77 -0.85
C ARG A 189 20.95 16.71 -1.74
N ARG A 190 20.29 17.38 -2.69
CA ARG A 190 20.93 18.39 -3.56
C ARG A 190 21.37 19.60 -2.75
N ALA A 191 20.49 20.12 -1.88
CA ALA A 191 20.78 21.23 -1.00
C ALA A 191 21.94 20.89 -0.04
N GLY A 192 21.93 19.71 0.57
CA GLY A 192 23.00 19.23 1.45
C GLY A 192 24.35 19.10 0.72
N THR A 193 24.35 18.61 -0.52
CA THR A 193 25.58 18.52 -1.34
C THR A 193 26.13 19.90 -1.69
N LEU A 194 25.25 20.87 -1.98
CA LEU A 194 25.65 22.25 -2.25
C LEU A 194 26.20 22.94 -1.01
N ALA A 195 25.51 22.81 0.13
CA ALA A 195 25.95 23.36 1.41
C ALA A 195 27.31 22.79 1.83
N GLU A 196 27.52 21.48 1.65
CA GLU A 196 28.80 20.86 1.97
C GLU A 196 29.92 21.31 1.03
N ARG A 197 29.63 21.50 -0.26
CA ARG A 197 30.60 22.08 -1.21
C ARG A 197 31.01 23.50 -0.82
N GLU A 198 30.06 24.33 -0.40
CA GLU A 198 30.33 25.69 0.05
C GLU A 198 31.18 25.70 1.33
N ARG A 199 30.82 24.87 2.31
CA ARG A 199 31.59 24.65 3.53
C ARG A 199 33.04 24.24 3.23
N LEU A 200 33.21 23.22 2.39
CA LEU A 200 34.54 22.73 1.98
C LEU A 200 35.34 23.81 1.22
N SER A 201 34.69 24.61 0.37
CA SER A 201 35.36 25.69 -0.34
C SER A 201 35.90 26.76 0.62
N MET A 202 35.15 27.11 1.66
CA MET A 202 35.62 28.03 2.70
C MET A 202 36.77 27.44 3.50
N GLU A 203 36.66 26.18 3.94
CA GLU A 203 37.70 25.50 4.72
C GLU A 203 39.03 25.36 3.94
N ILE A 204 38.95 25.03 2.64
CA ILE A 204 40.11 24.98 1.75
C ILE A 204 40.70 26.39 1.55
N HIS A 205 39.86 27.40 1.34
CA HIS A 205 40.32 28.78 1.15
C HIS A 205 41.07 29.30 2.38
N ASP A 206 40.53 29.05 3.57
CA ASP A 206 41.15 29.46 4.84
C ASP A 206 42.50 28.77 5.07
N SER A 207 42.58 27.45 4.80
CA SER A 207 43.85 26.71 4.88
C SER A 207 44.89 27.26 3.90
N LEU A 208 44.51 27.52 2.65
CA LEU A 208 45.40 28.12 1.65
C LEU A 208 45.86 29.52 2.05
N ALA A 209 44.94 30.37 2.53
CA ALA A 209 45.25 31.73 2.97
C ALA A 209 46.22 31.72 4.17
N GLN A 210 46.05 30.81 5.12
CA GLN A 210 46.94 30.63 6.25
C GLN A 210 48.32 30.16 5.81
N GLY A 211 48.39 29.15 4.95
CA GLY A 211 49.65 28.61 4.43
C GLY A 211 50.47 29.66 3.65
N LEU A 212 49.82 30.42 2.78
CA LEU A 212 50.46 31.51 2.03
C LEU A 212 50.92 32.66 2.93
N SER A 213 50.15 32.98 3.96
CA SER A 213 50.53 34.01 4.95
C SER A 213 51.79 33.60 5.73
N SER A 214 51.87 32.34 6.16
CA SER A 214 53.05 31.76 6.82
C SER A 214 54.29 31.83 5.91
N GLN A 215 54.14 31.41 4.64
CA GLN A 215 55.21 31.49 3.65
C GLN A 215 55.69 32.94 3.44
N ARG A 216 54.76 33.89 3.32
CA ARG A 216 55.10 35.32 3.17
C ARG A 216 55.86 35.84 4.39
N MET A 217 55.43 35.51 5.60
CA MET A 217 56.12 35.93 6.83
C MET A 217 57.55 35.39 6.91
N LEU A 218 57.78 34.14 6.50
CA LEU A 218 59.12 33.54 6.44
C LEU A 218 60.02 34.23 5.40
N LEU A 219 59.49 34.54 4.22
CA LEU A 219 60.23 35.28 3.20
C LEU A 219 60.58 36.70 3.67
N GLN A 220 59.64 37.40 4.31
CA GLN A 220 59.89 38.72 4.91
C GLN A 220 60.89 38.67 6.07
N ALA A 221 60.97 37.56 6.80
CA ALA A 221 62.01 37.35 7.81
C ALA A 221 63.38 37.13 7.16
N ALA A 222 63.45 36.35 6.09
CA ALA A 222 64.69 36.13 5.33
C ALA A 222 65.26 37.44 4.77
N GLU A 223 64.41 38.28 4.18
CA GLU A 223 64.81 39.55 3.59
C GLU A 223 65.41 40.52 4.62
N ARG A 224 64.87 40.55 5.84
CA ARG A 224 65.36 41.42 6.93
C ARG A 224 66.75 41.06 7.46
N VAL A 225 67.17 39.80 7.32
CA VAL A 225 68.47 39.32 7.83
C VAL A 225 69.44 38.95 6.69
N TRP A 226 69.09 39.28 5.45
CA TRP A 226 69.81 38.84 4.25
C TRP A 226 71.28 39.26 4.22
N GLU A 227 71.56 40.49 4.62
CA GLU A 227 72.92 41.04 4.64
C GLU A 227 73.65 40.81 5.97
N SER A 228 72.91 40.70 7.08
CA SER A 228 73.47 40.64 8.44
C SER A 228 73.73 39.22 8.94
N ASP A 229 72.97 38.22 8.48
CA ASP A 229 73.09 36.82 8.89
C ASP A 229 72.58 35.89 7.77
N GLN A 230 73.48 35.57 6.82
CA GLN A 230 73.17 34.76 5.65
C GLN A 230 72.68 33.34 6.00
N ASP A 231 73.15 32.75 7.09
CA ASP A 231 72.73 31.40 7.49
C ASP A 231 71.30 31.40 8.03
N LYS A 232 70.91 32.42 8.82
CA LYS A 232 69.51 32.61 9.20
C LYS A 232 68.61 32.91 8.00
N ALA A 233 69.06 33.76 7.07
CA ALA A 233 68.31 34.05 5.85
C ALA A 233 68.03 32.77 5.03
N ARG A 234 69.05 31.92 4.83
CA ARG A 234 68.90 30.62 4.15
C ARG A 234 67.94 29.69 4.89
N THR A 235 67.95 29.71 6.23
CA THR A 235 67.02 28.91 7.05
C THR A 235 65.58 29.33 6.86
N HIS A 236 65.29 30.64 6.85
CA HIS A 236 63.94 31.16 6.58
C HIS A 236 63.45 30.83 5.17
N VAL A 237 64.33 30.91 4.15
CA VAL A 237 63.99 30.50 2.76
C VAL A 237 63.65 29.02 2.68
N ARG A 238 64.46 28.14 3.31
CA ARG A 238 64.16 26.70 3.37
C ARG A 238 62.84 26.42 4.11
N GLY A 239 62.56 27.17 5.17
CA GLY A 239 61.27 27.11 5.87
C GLY A 239 60.10 27.47 4.93
N ALA A 240 60.22 28.57 4.18
CA ALA A 240 59.20 28.98 3.21
C ALA A 240 58.99 27.93 2.11
N ALA A 241 60.07 27.32 1.61
CA ALA A 241 60.01 26.23 0.63
C ALA A 241 59.29 24.99 1.19
N SER A 242 59.60 24.60 2.42
CA SER A 242 58.94 23.47 3.10
C SER A 242 57.43 23.71 3.29
N VAL A 243 57.02 24.93 3.69
CA VAL A 243 55.60 25.31 3.78
C VAL A 243 54.92 25.22 2.41
N ALA A 244 55.57 25.69 1.34
CA ALA A 244 55.03 25.61 -0.01
C ALA A 244 54.85 24.16 -0.49
N GLU A 245 55.83 23.29 -0.25
CA GLU A 245 55.74 21.86 -0.55
C GLU A 245 54.60 21.19 0.21
N HIS A 246 54.45 21.51 1.51
CA HIS A 246 53.38 20.98 2.34
C HIS A 246 51.99 21.39 1.83
N ASN A 247 51.76 22.69 1.60
CA ASN A 247 50.50 23.23 1.11
C ASN A 247 50.13 22.64 -0.27
N LEU A 248 51.12 22.43 -1.15
CA LEU A 248 50.90 21.87 -2.47
C LEU A 248 50.56 20.37 -2.41
N ALA A 249 51.18 19.63 -1.49
CA ALA A 249 50.79 18.24 -1.21
C ALA A 249 49.37 18.15 -0.63
N GLU A 250 48.99 19.06 0.26
CA GLU A 250 47.66 19.12 0.86
C GLU A 250 46.56 19.49 -0.15
N ALA A 251 46.80 20.50 -1.00
CA ALA A 251 45.90 20.85 -2.09
C ALA A 251 45.69 19.69 -3.07
N ARG A 252 46.75 18.95 -3.41
CA ARG A 252 46.66 17.74 -4.25
C ARG A 252 45.82 16.64 -3.60
N ARG A 253 45.96 16.44 -2.28
CA ARG A 253 45.13 15.49 -1.52
C ARG A 253 43.67 15.91 -1.55
N PHE A 254 43.34 17.18 -1.29
CA PHE A 254 41.95 17.65 -1.36
C PHE A 254 41.32 17.45 -2.74
N VAL A 255 42.03 17.74 -3.83
CA VAL A 255 41.54 17.48 -5.19
C VAL A 255 41.31 15.99 -5.44
N HIS A 256 42.20 15.13 -4.95
CA HIS A 256 42.07 13.69 -5.08
C HIS A 256 40.89 13.13 -4.27
N ASP A 257 40.71 13.59 -3.03
CA ASP A 257 39.67 13.11 -2.12
C ASP A 257 38.27 13.63 -2.50
N LEU A 258 38.18 14.79 -3.14
CA LEU A 258 36.93 15.32 -3.71
C LEU A 258 36.61 14.75 -5.10
N ALA A 259 37.51 13.99 -5.73
CA ALA A 259 37.23 13.35 -7.01
C ALA A 259 36.16 12.25 -6.80
N PRO A 260 35.11 12.18 -7.65
CA PRO A 260 34.08 11.15 -7.53
C PRO A 260 34.69 9.75 -7.46
N ALA A 261 34.24 8.91 -6.53
CA ALA A 261 34.73 7.54 -6.34
C ALA A 261 34.62 6.66 -7.62
N ASP A 262 33.76 7.04 -8.57
CA ASP A 262 33.63 6.39 -9.88
C ASP A 262 34.77 6.75 -10.86
N LEU A 263 35.40 7.92 -10.69
CA LEU A 263 36.61 8.32 -11.41
C LEU A 263 37.88 7.82 -10.71
N ALA A 264 37.88 7.77 -9.38
CA ALA A 264 39.00 7.28 -8.58
C ALA A 264 39.26 5.77 -8.75
N ARG A 265 38.25 4.97 -9.10
CA ARG A 265 38.37 3.52 -9.35
C ARG A 265 38.95 3.12 -10.72
N GLY A 266 39.52 4.07 -11.48
CA GLY A 266 40.38 3.76 -12.64
C GLY A 266 39.66 3.52 -13.97
N GLY A 267 38.34 3.71 -14.06
CA GLY A 267 37.59 3.54 -15.33
C GLY A 267 37.69 4.73 -16.32
N GLY A 268 38.19 5.88 -15.86
CA GLY A 268 38.19 7.12 -16.64
C GLY A 268 36.79 7.70 -16.90
N LEU A 269 36.74 8.91 -17.45
CA LEU A 269 35.50 9.66 -17.71
C LEU A 269 34.50 8.88 -18.57
N ALA A 270 34.98 8.12 -19.55
CA ALA A 270 34.14 7.33 -20.44
C ALA A 270 33.39 6.18 -19.73
N ALA A 271 34.00 5.55 -18.73
CA ALA A 271 33.32 4.51 -17.95
C ALA A 271 32.28 5.09 -16.99
N ALA A 272 32.59 6.23 -16.38
CA ALA A 272 31.65 6.95 -15.50
C ALA A 272 30.40 7.40 -16.27
N LEU A 273 30.56 7.94 -17.48
CA LEU A 273 29.44 8.35 -18.33
C LEU A 273 28.56 7.17 -18.78
N ARG A 274 29.16 6.00 -19.09
CA ARG A 274 28.37 4.78 -19.40
C ARG A 274 27.59 4.25 -18.20
N ALA A 275 28.18 4.28 -17.01
CA ALA A 275 27.51 3.84 -15.79
C ALA A 275 26.33 4.75 -15.41
N LEU A 276 26.46 6.06 -15.64
CA LEU A 276 25.37 7.02 -15.44
C LEU A 276 24.23 6.79 -16.45
N ALA A 277 24.56 6.60 -17.73
CA ALA A 277 23.57 6.32 -18.76
C ALA A 277 22.76 5.05 -18.49
N ALA A 278 23.40 4.00 -17.94
CA ALA A 278 22.73 2.75 -17.57
C ALA A 278 21.85 2.83 -16.31
N ARG A 279 21.98 3.89 -15.49
CA ARG A 279 21.13 4.12 -14.31
C ARG A 279 19.90 4.98 -14.62
N GLU A 280 19.97 5.80 -15.66
CA GLU A 280 18.91 6.71 -16.10
C GLU A 280 18.01 6.10 -17.19
N SER A 281 18.40 4.96 -17.78
CA SER A 281 17.59 4.14 -18.70
C SER A 281 16.79 3.06 -17.98
#